data_AF-A0A969GD82-F1
#
_entry.id   AF-A0A969GD82-F1
#
_cell.length_a   1.000
_cell.length_b   1.000
_cell.length_c   1.000
_cell.angle_alpha   90.00
_cell.angle_beta   90.00
_cell.angle_gamma   90.00
#
_symmetry.space_group_name_H-M   'P 1'
#
loop_
_entity.id
_entity.type
_entity.pdbx_description
1 polymer ?
#
loop_
_entity_poly.entity_id
_entity_poly.type
_entity_poly.pdbx_seq_one_letter_code
_entity_poly.pdbx_strand_id
1 'polypeptide(L)' 'MLIKFIVENYKSIKDKLVLNMVAASNTDHEETNVVNFGDLRLLKSAAIYGANASGSRI' A
#
# COMPACT_ATOMS: atom_id res chain seq x y z
N MET A 1 9.73 -3.44 -7.81
CA MET A 1 9.01 -2.43 -7.01
C MET A 1 7.54 -2.81 -6.98
N LEU A 2 6.93 -2.93 -5.80
CA LEU A 2 5.51 -3.25 -5.67
C LEU A 2 4.70 -1.97 -5.87
N ILE A 3 3.84 -1.93 -6.90
CA ILE A 3 3.02 -0.74 -7.21
C ILE A 3 1.59 -0.91 -6.67
N LYS A 4 0.99 -2.07 -6.93
CA LYS A 4 -0.36 -2.39 -6.46
C LYS A 4 -0.44 -3.87 -6.13
N PHE A 5 -1.06 -4.18 -5.01
CA PHE A 5 -1.39 -5.53 -4.58
C PHE A 5 -2.89 -5.63 -4.35
N ILE A 6 -3.51 -6.68 -4.88
CA ILE A 6 -4.95 -6.92 -4.79
C ILE A 6 -5.13 -8.36 -4.30
N VAL A 7 -5.98 -8.54 -3.31
CA VAL A 7 -6.30 -9.85 -2.74
C VAL A 7 -7.78 -9.92 -2.42
N GLU A 8 -8.38 -11.07 -2.66
CA GLU A 8 -9.78 -11.38 -2.38
C GLU A 8 -9.89 -12.89 -2.11
N ASN A 9 -10.79 -13.29 -1.21
CA ASN A 9 -11.01 -14.69 -0.85
C ASN A 9 -9.72 -15.49 -0.56
N TYR A 10 -8.86 -14.96 0.30
CA TYR A 10 -7.58 -15.57 0.65
C TYR A 10 -7.35 -15.54 2.17
N LYS A 11 -7.15 -16.72 2.77
CA LYS A 11 -7.04 -16.91 4.22
C LYS A 11 -8.20 -16.22 4.95
N SER A 12 -7.91 -15.16 5.71
CA SER A 12 -8.89 -14.40 6.49
C SER A 12 -9.42 -13.15 5.77
N ILE A 13 -9.09 -12.95 4.49
CA ILE A 13 -9.64 -11.87 3.66
C ILE A 13 -10.78 -12.43 2.83
N LYS A 14 -12.00 -12.01 3.17
CA LYS A 14 -13.20 -12.33 2.40
C LYS A 14 -13.33 -11.38 1.20
N ASP A 15 -13.43 -10.09 1.50
CA ASP A 15 -13.71 -9.04 0.52
C ASP A 15 -12.42 -8.54 -0.14
N LYS A 16 -12.57 -7.96 -1.33
CA LYS A 16 -11.45 -7.39 -2.09
C LYS A 16 -10.72 -6.29 -1.32
N LEU A 17 -9.43 -6.47 -1.09
CA LEU A 17 -8.51 -5.50 -0.52
C LEU A 17 -7.49 -5.04 -1.56
N VAL A 18 -7.18 -3.74 -1.57
CA VAL A 18 -6.21 -3.13 -2.48
C VAL A 18 -5.19 -2.33 -1.68
N LEU A 19 -3.93 -2.72 -1.76
CA LEU A 19 -2.79 -1.89 -1.34
C LEU A 19 -2.22 -1.21 -2.60
N ASN A 20 -2.36 0.12 -2.68
CA ASN A 20 -1.86 0.91 -3.80
C ASN A 20 -0.75 1.85 -3.32
N MET A 21 0.42 1.73 -3.93
CA MET A 21 1.61 2.51 -3.59
C MET A 21 1.75 3.79 -4.44
N VAL A 22 0.81 4.07 -5.35
CA VAL A 22 0.76 5.35 -6.06
C VAL A 22 0.50 6.48 -5.07
N ALA A 23 1.39 7.47 -5.05
CA ALA A 23 1.27 8.61 -4.15
C ALA A 23 -0.02 9.37 -4.44
N ALA A 24 -0.70 9.83 -3.37
CA ALA A 24 -1.86 10.69 -3.49
C ALA A 24 -1.48 12.04 -4.14
N SER A 25 -2.50 12.84 -4.50
CA SER A 25 -2.30 14.19 -5.02
C SER A 25 -1.75 15.17 -3.98
N ASN A 26 -1.77 14.80 -2.69
CA ASN A 26 -1.19 15.62 -1.63
C ASN A 26 0.34 15.64 -1.71
N THR A 27 0.94 16.81 -1.48
CA THR A 27 2.36 17.08 -1.66
C THR A 27 3.13 17.35 -0.36
N ASP A 28 2.45 17.39 0.80
CA ASP A 28 3.02 17.84 2.09
C ASP A 28 4.33 17.12 2.53
N HIS A 29 4.56 15.89 2.03
CA HIS A 29 5.73 15.07 2.39
C HIS A 29 6.39 14.37 1.18
N GLU A 30 6.34 14.99 0.00
CA GLU A 30 6.86 14.37 -1.22
C GLU A 30 8.37 14.12 -1.16
N GLU A 31 9.14 15.07 -0.66
CA GLU A 31 10.61 14.97 -0.60
C GLU A 31 11.07 13.75 0.22
N THR A 32 10.35 13.46 1.31
CA THR A 32 10.72 12.42 2.26
C THR A 32 10.07 11.08 1.95
N ASN A 33 8.81 11.04 1.51
CA ASN A 33 8.02 9.81 1.41
C ASN A 33 7.72 9.34 -0.02
N VAL A 34 8.01 10.15 -1.04
CA VAL A 34 7.71 9.82 -2.44
C VAL A 34 9.00 9.65 -3.26
N VAL A 35 8.99 8.70 -4.18
CA VAL A 35 10.02 8.50 -5.19
C VAL A 35 9.37 8.51 -6.58
N ASN A 36 10.04 9.16 -7.53
CA ASN A 36 9.62 9.18 -8.92
C ASN A 36 10.27 8.01 -9.66
N PHE A 37 9.46 7.21 -10.36
CA PHE A 37 9.91 6.11 -11.19
C PHE A 37 9.22 6.21 -12.55
N GLY A 38 9.94 6.72 -13.55
CA GLY A 38 9.33 7.16 -14.81
C GLY A 38 8.27 8.24 -14.55
N ASP A 39 7.10 8.09 -15.13
CA ASP A 39 5.96 9.00 -14.97
C ASP A 39 5.15 8.74 -13.69
N LEU A 40 5.56 7.77 -12.87
CA LEU A 40 4.85 7.39 -11.64
C LEU A 40 5.49 8.00 -10.40
N ARG A 41 4.63 8.57 -9.55
CA ARG A 41 4.94 8.98 -8.18
C ARG A 41 4.55 7.86 -7.22
N LEU A 42 5.50 7.32 -6.47
CA LEU A 42 5.28 6.15 -5.62
C LEU A 42 5.73 6.39 -4.19
N LEU A 43 5.02 5.81 -3.23
CA LEU A 43 5.42 5.79 -1.83
C LEU A 43 6.67 4.93 -1.64
N LYS A 44 7.63 5.43 -0.86
CA LYS A 44 8.90 4.71 -0.56
C LYS A 44 8.67 3.48 0.32
N SER A 45 7.67 3.52 1.19
CA SER A 45 7.36 2.43 2.12
C SER A 45 5.89 2.44 2.54
N ALA A 46 5.42 1.30 3.02
CA ALA A 46 4.13 1.15 3.67
C ALA A 46 4.28 0.15 4.83
N ALA A 47 3.57 0.39 5.93
CA ALA A 47 3.53 -0.49 7.09
C ALA A 47 2.09 -1.00 7.28
N ILE A 48 1.95 -2.32 7.45
CA ILE A 48 0.67 -2.96 7.75
C ILE A 48 0.68 -3.35 9.22
N TYR A 49 -0.27 -2.81 9.98
CA TYR A 49 -0.45 -3.10 11.39
C TYR A 49 -1.93 -3.38 11.68
N GLY A 50 -2.20 -4.09 12.77
CA GLY A 50 -3.55 -4.44 13.18
C GLY A 50 -3.56 -5.26 14.46
N ALA A 51 -4.73 -5.36 15.09
CA ALA A 51 -4.92 -6.17 16.28
C ALA A 51 -4.59 -7.66 16.01
N ASN A 52 -4.35 -8.42 17.08
CA ASN A 52 -4.15 -9.86 16.94
C ASN A 52 -5.35 -10.51 16.24
N ALA A 53 -5.07 -11.39 15.27
CA ALA A 53 -6.05 -12.05 14.41
C ALA A 53 -6.81 -11.14 13.42
N SER A 54 -6.46 -9.86 13.26
CA SER A 54 -7.14 -8.94 12.33
C SER A 54 -6.78 -9.13 10.85
N GLY A 55 -6.04 -10.18 10.51
CA GLY A 55 -5.54 -10.36 9.14
C GLY A 55 -4.42 -9.39 8.76
N SER A 56 -3.62 -8.89 9.71
CA SER A 56 -2.41 -8.10 9.40
C SER A 56 -1.20 -8.97 8.96
N ARG A 57 -1.25 -10.28 9.21
CA ARG A 57 -0.14 -11.24 8.98
C ARG A 57 -0.41 -12.27 7.87
N ILE A 58 -1.33 -11.99 6.97
CA ILE A 58 -1.79 -12.92 5.92
C ILE A 58 -1.12 -12.67 4.59
#